data_AF-A0A1Q4BQQ8-F1
#
_entry.id   AF-A0A1Q4BQQ8-F1
#
_cell.length_a   1.000
_cell.length_b   1.000
_cell.length_c   1.000
_cell.angle_alpha   90.00
_cell.angle_beta   90.00
_cell.angle_gamma   90.00
#
_symmetry.space_group_name_H-M   'P 1'
#
loop_
_entity.id
_entity.type
_entity.pdbx_description
1 polymer ?
#
loop_
_entity_poly.entity_id
_entity_poly.type
_entity_poly.pdbx_seq_one_letter_code
_entity_poly.pdbx_strand_id
1 'polypeptide(L)' 'MDIDTARTTIRGAFRISSDLQELLFLLKQRCSADEHRQYAIDIARVIDGVNVALLDTAIKAYPELESEIDERISTRGHI' A
#
# COMPACT_ATOMS: atom_id res chain seq x y z
N MET A 1 -1.01 20.93 -2.48
CA MET A 1 -0.39 20.02 -1.49
C MET A 1 1.06 20.42 -1.39
N ASP A 2 1.65 20.53 -0.19
CA ASP A 2 3.10 20.71 -0.03
C ASP A 2 3.84 19.35 0.02
N ILE A 3 5.17 19.37 -0.06
CA ILE A 3 6.00 18.15 -0.14
C ILE A 3 5.91 17.28 1.14
N ASP A 4 5.73 17.90 2.31
CA ASP A 4 5.61 17.17 3.57
C ASP A 4 4.26 16.46 3.68
N THR A 5 3.20 17.10 3.18
CA THR A 5 1.89 16.50 3.00
C THR A 5 1.97 15.35 2.00
N ALA A 6 2.66 15.51 0.87
CA ALA A 6 2.85 14.45 -0.13
C ALA A 6 3.58 13.23 0.46
N ARG A 7 4.68 13.44 1.19
CA ARG A 7 5.38 12.37 1.93
C ARG A 7 4.47 11.68 2.95
N THR A 8 3.64 12.44 3.65
CA THR A 8 2.69 11.90 4.64
C THR A 8 1.61 11.05 3.96
N THR A 9 1.09 11.50 2.81
CA THR A 9 0.14 10.75 1.99
C THR A 9 0.75 9.44 1.49
N ILE A 10 1.97 9.47 0.95
CA ILE A 10 2.71 8.28 0.51
C ILE A 10 2.89 7.28 1.67
N ARG A 11 3.34 7.76 2.84
CA ARG A 11 3.50 6.91 4.03
C ARG A 11 2.17 6.30 4.49
N GLY A 12 1.09 7.08 4.43
CA GLY A 12 -0.25 6.62 4.73
C GLY A 12 -0.70 5.51 3.78
N ALA A 13 -0.50 5.68 2.48
CA ALA A 13 -0.81 4.68 1.47
C ALA A 13 -0.08 3.35 1.72
N PHE A 14 1.24 3.42 1.98
CA PHE A 14 2.02 2.22 2.31
C PHE A 14 1.55 1.53 3.59
N ARG A 15 1.22 2.30 4.63
CA ARG A 15 0.73 1.73 5.90
C ARG A 15 -0.59 0.99 5.69
N ILE A 16 -1.55 1.62 5.00
CA ILE A 16 -2.85 0.99 4.71
C ILE A 16 -2.64 -0.31 3.93
N SER A 17 -1.79 -0.28 2.91
CA SER A 17 -1.48 -1.48 2.11
C SER A 17 -0.83 -2.58 2.95
N SER A 18 0.06 -2.24 3.88
CA SER A 18 0.67 -3.20 4.83
C SER A 18 -0.37 -3.81 5.76
N ASP A 19 -1.20 -2.99 6.40
CA ASP A 19 -2.23 -3.44 7.34
C ASP A 19 -3.23 -4.39 6.66
N LEU A 20 -3.58 -4.11 5.40
CA LEU A 20 -4.46 -4.96 4.58
C LEU A 20 -3.81 -6.30 4.19
N GLN A 21 -2.50 -6.31 3.90
CA GLN A 21 -1.76 -7.54 3.63
C GLN A 21 -1.63 -8.41 4.88
N GLU A 22 -1.41 -7.81 6.05
CA GLU A 22 -1.42 -8.52 7.33
C GLU A 22 -2.79 -9.13 7.63
N LEU A 23 -3.86 -8.39 7.35
CA LEU A 23 -5.23 -8.89 7.50
C LEU A 23 -5.47 -10.12 6.61
N LEU A 24 -4.96 -10.12 5.38
CA LEU A 24 -5.08 -11.26 4.48
C LEU A 24 -4.43 -12.52 5.06
N PHE A 25 -3.27 -12.38 5.71
CA PHE A 25 -2.60 -13.49 6.40
C PHE A 25 -3.44 -14.06 7.55
N LEU A 26 -4.09 -13.19 8.34
CA LEU A 26 -5.00 -13.62 9.40
C LEU A 26 -6.23 -14.34 8.83
N LEU A 27 -6.85 -13.79 7.78
CA LEU A 27 -8.04 -14.36 7.14
C LEU A 27 -7.76 -15.75 6.56
N LYS A 28 -6.56 -15.98 6.01
CA LYS A 28 -6.13 -17.30 5.53
C LYS A 28 -6.18 -18.39 6.61
N GLN A 29 -6.02 -18.03 7.87
CA GLN A 29 -6.03 -18.97 9.00
C GLN A 29 -7.44 -19.22 9.57
N ARG A 30 -8.40 -18.33 9.29
CA ARG A 30 -9.71 -18.30 9.98
C ARG A 30 -10.90 -18.50 9.05
N CYS A 31 -10.74 -18.31 7.75
CA CYS A 31 -11.78 -18.46 6.75
C CYS A 31 -11.63 -19.75 5.95
N SER A 32 -12.73 -20.17 5.31
CA SER A 32 -12.65 -21.19 4.25
C SER A 32 -11.84 -20.68 3.05
N ALA A 33 -11.42 -21.59 2.17
CA ALA A 33 -10.64 -21.23 0.98
C ALA A 33 -11.39 -20.26 0.06
N ASP A 34 -12.70 -20.43 -0.10
CA ASP A 34 -13.54 -19.60 -0.95
C ASP A 34 -13.73 -18.20 -0.36
N GLU A 35 -14.00 -18.10 0.95
CA GLU A 35 -14.09 -16.82 1.65
C GLU A 35 -12.75 -16.07 1.61
N HIS A 36 -11.64 -16.75 1.90
CA HIS A 36 -10.31 -16.16 1.82
C HIS A 36 -10.01 -15.66 0.40
N ARG A 37 -10.39 -16.42 -0.64
CA ARG A 37 -10.21 -16.00 -2.04
C ARG A 37 -10.98 -14.73 -2.34
N GLN A 38 -12.21 -14.61 -1.87
CA GLN A 38 -13.01 -13.41 -2.06
C GLN A 38 -12.37 -12.21 -1.35
N TYR A 39 -11.96 -12.37 -0.09
CA TYR A 39 -11.23 -11.32 0.64
C TYR A 39 -9.93 -10.92 -0.06
N ALA A 40 -9.16 -11.87 -0.58
CA ALA A 40 -7.93 -11.59 -1.32
C ALA A 40 -8.16 -10.67 -2.52
N ILE A 41 -9.23 -10.94 -3.29
CA ILE A 41 -9.60 -10.14 -4.45
C ILE A 41 -10.01 -8.72 -4.03
N ASP A 42 -10.85 -8.60 -3.00
CA ASP A 42 -11.35 -7.31 -2.57
C ASP A 42 -10.28 -6.46 -1.89
N ILE A 43 -9.41 -7.07 -1.08
CA ILE A 43 -8.24 -6.41 -0.51
C ILE A 43 -7.29 -5.92 -1.60
N ALA A 44 -7.01 -6.75 -2.62
CA ALA A 44 -6.15 -6.33 -3.74
C ALA A 44 -6.73 -5.12 -4.48
N ARG A 45 -8.05 -5.06 -4.70
CA ARG A 45 -8.73 -3.90 -5.29
C ARG A 45 -8.61 -2.65 -4.44
N VAL A 46 -8.72 -2.78 -3.12
CA VAL A 46 -8.57 -1.63 -2.21
C VAL A 46 -7.13 -1.12 -2.21
N ILE A 47 -6.14 -2.00 -2.18
CA ILE A 47 -4.72 -1.63 -2.27
C ILE A 47 -4.44 -0.88 -3.58
N ASP A 48 -4.92 -1.41 -4.71
CA ASP A 48 -4.80 -0.74 -6.01
C ASP A 48 -5.46 0.65 -6.01
N GLY A 49 -6.68 0.75 -5.50
CA GLY A 49 -7.40 2.03 -5.39
C GLY A 49 -6.67 3.06 -4.51
N VAL A 50 -6.08 2.62 -3.40
CA VAL A 50 -5.27 3.48 -2.52
C VAL A 50 -4.00 3.95 -3.23
N ASN A 51 -3.30 3.06 -3.95
CA ASN A 51 -2.11 3.42 -4.70
C ASN A 51 -2.44 4.47 -5.78
N VAL A 52 -3.47 4.23 -6.60
CA VAL A 52 -3.87 5.17 -7.66
C VAL A 52 -4.35 6.51 -7.09
N ALA A 53 -5.16 6.50 -6.01
CA ALA A 53 -5.72 7.74 -5.48
C ALA A 53 -4.68 8.59 -4.74
N LEU A 54 -3.79 7.96 -3.97
CA LEU A 54 -2.90 8.65 -3.05
C LEU A 54 -1.45 8.67 -3.52
N LEU A 55 -0.91 7.52 -3.93
CA LEU A 55 0.50 7.37 -4.31
C LEU A 55 0.77 8.08 -5.65
N ASP A 56 0.00 7.74 -6.69
CA ASP A 56 0.19 8.34 -8.02
C ASP A 56 -0.03 9.85 -8.00
N THR A 57 -1.03 10.32 -7.25
CA THR A 57 -1.30 11.76 -7.10
C THR A 57 -0.12 12.48 -6.42
N ALA A 58 0.46 11.89 -5.38
CA ALA A 58 1.59 12.47 -4.67
C ALA A 58 2.88 12.45 -5.49
N ILE A 59 3.18 11.32 -6.15
CA ILE A 59 4.37 11.19 -7.02
C ILE A 59 4.27 12.12 -8.24
N LYS A 60 3.10 12.22 -8.89
CA LYS A 60 2.92 13.17 -10.01
C LYS A 60 3.13 14.62 -9.59
N ALA A 61 2.77 14.97 -8.35
CA ALA A 61 2.97 16.31 -7.82
C ALA A 61 4.43 16.59 -7.41
N TYR A 62 5.15 15.54 -6.97
CA TYR A 62 6.53 15.60 -6.48
C TYR A 62 7.33 14.37 -6.95
N PRO A 63 7.79 14.34 -8.21
CA PRO A 63 8.48 13.18 -8.79
C PRO A 63 9.77 12.80 -8.06
N GLU A 64 10.43 13.77 -7.40
CA GLU A 64 11.61 13.54 -6.59
C GLU A 64 11.37 12.56 -5.42
N LEU A 65 10.12 12.38 -4.99
CA LEU A 65 9.76 11.43 -3.95
C LEU A 65 9.77 9.97 -4.44
N GLU A 66 9.74 9.72 -5.75
CA GLU A 66 9.80 8.36 -6.31
C GLU A 66 11.13 7.67 -5.95
N SER A 67 12.25 8.38 -6.11
CA SER A 67 13.56 7.86 -5.71
C SER A 67 13.66 7.66 -4.19
N GLU A 68 13.08 8.56 -3.38
CA GLU A 68 13.01 8.38 -1.91
C GLU A 68 12.20 7.12 -1.52
N ILE A 69 11.15 6.77 -2.29
CA ILE A 69 10.33 5.58 -2.07
C ILE A 69 11.13 4.32 -2.43
N ASP A 70 11.75 4.29 -3.60
CA ASP A 70 12.51 3.14 -4.09
C ASP A 70 13.65 2.77 -3.13
N GLU A 71 14.40 3.77 -2.66
CA GLU A 71 15.46 3.57 -1.66
C GLU A 71 14.92 2.94 -0.37
N ARG A 72 13.75 3.38 0.09
CA ARG A 72 13.12 2.88 1.32
C ARG A 72 12.51 1.49 1.15
N ILE A 73 12.01 1.15 -0.04
CA ILE A 73 11.56 -0.19 -0.37
C ILE A 73 12.75 -1.15 -0.42
N SER A 74 13.85 -0.78 -1.09
CA SER A 74 15.05 -1.61 -1.15
C SER A 74 15.67 -1.86 0.23
N THR A 75 15.63 -0.90 1.15
CA THR A 75 16.13 -1.12 2.53
C THR A 75 15.19 -1.97 3.41
N ARG A 76 13.89 -2.05 3.10
CA ARG A 76 12.90 -2.81 3.89
C ARG A 76 12.48 -4.14 3.28
N GLY A 77 12.76 -4.38 2.00
CA GLY A 77 12.46 -5.63 1.28
C GLY A 77 13.34 -6.82 1.66
N HIS A 78 14.18 -6.70 2.68
CA HIS A 78 14.95 -7.80 3.27
C HIS A 78 14.31 -8.26 4.59
N ILE A 79 13.14 -8.88 4.51
CA ILE A 79 12.56 -9.68 5.61
C ILE A 79 11.95 -10.94 5.02
#